data_AF-J9E6T8-F1
#
_entry.id   AF-J9E6T8-F1
#
_cell.length_a   1.000
_cell.length_b   1.000
_cell.length_c   1.000
_cell.angle_alpha   90.00
_cell.angle_beta   90.00
_cell.angle_gamma   90.00
#
_symmetry.space_group_name_H-M   'P 1'
#
loop_
_entity.id
_entity.type
_entity.pdbx_description
1 polymer ?
#
loop_
_entity_poly.entity_id
_entity_poly.type
_entity_poly.pdbx_seq_one_letter_code
_entity_poly.pdbx_strand_id
1 'polypeptide(L)'
;MNYIDWNVYYNIWSKLPTKLQRVGKMIGILDSFILGKIQGRQASEISIMQVHLRFLSALALYDLIREYSLGDVARRFRINRGALQTLQQQSATYACKFFVI
;
A
#
# COMPACT_ATOMS: atom_id res chain seq x y z
N MET A 1 -1.42 -5.41 11.52
CA MET A 1 -2.14 -5.20 10.26
C MET A 1 -2.87 -6.48 9.91
N ASN A 2 -4.01 -6.75 10.56
CA ASN A 2 -4.81 -7.94 10.29
C ASN A 2 -6.04 -7.48 9.46
N TYR A 3 -6.22 -8.11 8.31
CA TYR A 3 -7.23 -7.86 7.27
C TYR A 3 -6.97 -6.65 6.34
N ILE A 4 -6.26 -6.92 5.23
CA ILE A 4 -6.38 -6.09 4.03
C ILE A 4 -7.75 -6.40 3.44
N ASP A 5 -8.61 -5.40 3.34
CA ASP A 5 -9.85 -5.54 2.59
C ASP A 5 -9.52 -5.46 1.08
N TRP A 6 -9.54 -6.61 0.42
CA TRP A 6 -9.18 -6.72 -1.00
C TRP A 6 -10.10 -5.90 -1.90
N ASN A 7 -11.35 -5.67 -1.50
CA ASN A 7 -12.27 -4.81 -2.26
C ASN A 7 -11.82 -3.35 -2.20
N VAL A 8 -11.42 -2.89 -1.01
CA VAL A 8 -10.86 -1.55 -0.82
C VAL A 8 -9.55 -1.41 -1.59
N TYR A 9 -8.67 -2.40 -1.48
CA TYR A 9 -7.40 -2.43 -2.21
C TYR A 9 -7.60 -2.33 -3.73
N TYR A 10 -8.54 -3.12 -4.27
CA TYR A 10 -8.90 -3.07 -5.69
C TYR A 10 -9.47 -1.71 -6.11
N ASN A 11 -10.37 -1.12 -5.31
CA ASN A 11 -10.92 0.20 -5.60
C ASN A 11 -9.84 1.30 -5.60
N ILE A 12 -8.85 1.21 -4.70
CA ILE A 12 -7.69 2.11 -4.71
C ILE A 12 -6.87 1.86 -5.98
N TRP A 13 -6.52 0.60 -6.26
CA TRP A 13 -5.76 0.16 -7.44
C TRP A 13 -6.36 0.64 -8.77
N SER A 14 -7.67 0.45 -8.93
CA SER A 14 -8.41 0.85 -10.14
C SER A 14 -8.42 2.37 -10.34
N LYS A 15 -8.46 3.15 -9.25
CA LYS A 15 -8.46 4.63 -9.29
C LYS A 15 -7.07 5.25 -9.38
N LEU A 16 -5.99 4.46 -9.35
CA LEU A 16 -4.64 4.99 -9.50
C LEU A 16 -4.38 5.47 -10.93
N PRO A 17 -3.65 6.57 -11.11
CA PRO A 17 -3.22 7.01 -12.44
C PRO A 17 -2.35 5.95 -13.12
N THR A 18 -2.42 5.88 -14.45
CA THR A 18 -1.74 4.87 -15.28
C THR A 18 -0.24 4.75 -14.99
N LYS A 19 0.42 5.87 -14.64
CA LYS A 19 1.84 5.88 -14.25
C LYS A 19 2.10 5.01 -13.01
N LEU A 20 1.29 5.14 -11.97
CA LEU A 20 1.45 4.37 -10.73
C LEU A 20 1.01 2.91 -10.90
N GLN A 21 -0.01 2.65 -11.73
CA GLN A 21 -0.38 1.28 -12.09
C GLN A 21 0.75 0.57 -12.86
N ARG A 22 1.45 1.26 -13.77
CA ARG A 22 2.63 0.69 -14.45
C ARG A 22 3.73 0.29 -13.47
N VAL A 23 4.02 1.14 -12.48
CA VAL A 23 4.99 0.82 -11.42
C VAL A 23 4.53 -0.40 -10.61
N GLY A 24 3.26 -0.46 -10.22
CA GLY A 24 2.75 -1.62 -9.50
C GLY A 24 2.84 -2.92 -10.32
N LYS A 25 2.52 -2.87 -11.61
CA LYS A 25 2.66 -4.02 -12.52
C LYS A 25 4.12 -4.48 -12.64
N MET A 26 5.07 -3.53 -12.69
CA MET A 26 6.50 -3.83 -12.69
C MET A 26 6.99 -4.49 -11.39
N ILE A 27 6.37 -4.14 -10.24
CA ILE A 27 6.65 -4.74 -8.93
C ILE A 27 6.01 -6.14 -8.79
N GLY A 28 5.12 -6.53 -9.71
CA GLY A 28 4.46 -7.85 -9.69
C GLY A 28 3.00 -7.82 -9.21
N ILE A 29 2.37 -6.63 -9.17
CA ILE A 29 0.95 -6.50 -8.81
C ILE A 29 0.10 -6.80 -10.02
N LEU A 30 -0.68 -7.87 -9.93
CA LEU A 30 -1.57 -8.33 -11.00
C LEU A 30 -3.03 -8.14 -10.61
N ASP A 31 -3.81 -7.55 -11.54
CA ASP A 31 -5.26 -7.40 -11.41
C ASP A 31 -5.95 -8.75 -11.14
N SER A 32 -5.51 -9.80 -11.85
CA SER A 32 -6.01 -11.17 -11.72
C SER A 32 -5.78 -11.77 -10.33
N PHE A 33 -4.67 -11.40 -9.67
CA PHE A 33 -4.37 -11.85 -8.31
C PHE A 33 -5.31 -11.20 -7.30
N ILE A 34 -5.52 -9.89 -7.42
CA ILE A 34 -6.41 -9.13 -6.54
C ILE A 34 -7.86 -9.63 -6.69
N LEU A 35 -8.33 -9.81 -7.93
CA LEU A 35 -9.65 -10.35 -8.22
C LEU A 35 -9.81 -11.80 -7.73
N GLY A 36 -8.78 -12.63 -7.87
CA GLY A 36 -8.75 -13.98 -7.32
C GLY A 36 -8.89 -13.99 -5.79
N LYS A 37 -8.32 -12.99 -5.10
CA LYS A 37 -8.46 -12.83 -3.65
C LYS A 37 -9.85 -12.38 -3.22
N ILE A 38 -10.49 -11.48 -3.96
CA ILE A 38 -11.89 -11.09 -3.73
C ILE A 38 -12.82 -12.30 -3.89
N GLN A 39 -12.53 -13.19 -4.86
CA GLN A 39 -13.29 -14.42 -5.11
C GLN A 39 -13.00 -15.55 -4.10
N GLY A 40 -12.16 -15.32 -3.09
CA GLY A 40 -11.88 -16.32 -2.04
C GLY A 40 -10.85 -17.38 -2.43
N ARG A 41 -9.97 -17.14 -3.42
CA ARG A 41 -8.85 -18.07 -3.69
C ARG A 41 -7.82 -18.01 -2.56
N GLN A 42 -7.81 -19.06 -1.74
CA GLN A 42 -7.08 -19.10 -0.46
C GLN A 42 -5.56 -19.24 -0.60
N ALA A 43 -5.05 -19.89 -1.65
CA ALA A 43 -3.62 -20.16 -1.79
C ALA A 43 -2.89 -19.00 -2.46
N SER A 44 -2.38 -18.05 -1.67
CA SER A 44 -1.28 -17.20 -2.14
C SER A 44 -0.15 -17.27 -1.15
N GLU A 45 1.05 -17.46 -1.65
CA GLU A 45 2.26 -17.41 -0.83
C GLU A 45 2.32 -16.11 -0.03
N ILE A 46 2.84 -16.23 1.19
CA ILE A 46 3.05 -15.08 2.09
C ILE A 46 3.93 -14.03 1.41
N SER A 47 4.90 -14.45 0.59
CA SER A 47 5.76 -13.59 -0.24
C SER A 47 4.96 -12.61 -1.10
N ILE A 48 3.96 -13.11 -1.83
CA ILE A 48 3.13 -12.29 -2.73
C ILE A 48 2.29 -11.30 -1.92
N MET A 49 1.71 -11.76 -0.80
CA MET A 49 0.97 -10.90 0.13
C MET A 49 1.83 -9.73 0.62
N GLN A 50 3.10 -9.98 0.95
CA GLN A 50 4.04 -8.96 1.40
C GLN A 50 4.34 -7.92 0.31
N VAL A 51 4.39 -8.31 -0.96
CA VAL A 51 4.58 -7.37 -2.08
C VAL A 51 3.40 -6.39 -2.17
N HIS A 52 2.16 -6.88 -2.07
CA HIS A 52 0.97 -6.01 -2.07
C HIS A 52 0.93 -5.06 -0.87
N LEU A 53 1.29 -5.54 0.32
CA LEU A 53 1.38 -4.71 1.53
C LEU A 53 2.44 -3.63 1.43
N ARG A 54 3.62 -3.96 0.87
CA ARG A 54 4.70 -3.00 0.64
C ARG A 54 4.27 -1.91 -0.33
N PHE A 55 3.62 -2.28 -1.43
CA PHE A 55 3.11 -1.31 -2.39
C PHE A 55 2.02 -0.42 -1.79
N LEU A 56 1.10 -0.99 -1.00
CA LEU A 56 0.06 -0.20 -0.33
C LEU A 56 0.68 0.81 0.65
N SER A 57 1.66 0.36 1.44
CA SER A 57 2.40 1.21 2.37
C SER A 57 3.14 2.33 1.62
N ALA A 58 3.78 2.02 0.50
CA ALA A 58 4.47 2.99 -0.34
C ALA A 58 3.51 4.04 -0.92
N LEU A 59 2.32 3.64 -1.36
CA LEU A 59 1.28 4.56 -1.82
C LEU A 59 0.76 5.47 -0.71
N ALA A 60 0.56 4.92 0.49
CA ALA A 60 0.14 5.72 1.63
C ALA A 60 1.20 6.76 2.01
N LEU A 61 2.48 6.36 2.04
CA LEU A 61 3.61 7.28 2.27
C LEU A 61 3.73 8.34 1.16
N TYR A 62 3.50 7.95 -0.11
CA TYR A 62 3.49 8.88 -1.23
C TYR A 62 2.42 9.96 -1.08
N ASP A 63 1.19 9.60 -0.68
CA ASP A 63 0.15 10.59 -0.39
C ASP A 63 0.53 11.47 0.81
N LEU A 64 1.13 10.93 1.86
CA LEU A 64 1.61 11.75 3.00
C LEU A 64 2.68 12.78 2.58
N ILE A 65 3.61 12.41 1.69
CA ILE A 65 4.64 13.32 1.16
C ILE A 65 4.03 14.42 0.30
N ARG A 66 2.89 14.16 -0.35
CA ARG A 66 2.14 15.14 -1.13
C ARG A 66 1.24 16.05 -0.28
N GLU A 67 1.52 16.14 1.02
CA GLU A 67 0.82 17.00 1.98
C GLU A 67 -0.67 16.65 2.20
N TYR A 68 -1.09 15.43 1.87
CA TYR A 68 -2.43 14.95 2.27
C TYR A 68 -2.50 14.72 3.77
N SER A 69 -3.64 15.06 4.39
CA SER A 69 -3.82 14.91 5.83
C SER A 69 -3.75 13.43 6.25
N LEU A 70 -3.12 13.15 7.40
CA LEU A 70 -3.01 11.78 7.93
C LEU A 70 -4.39 11.14 8.16
N GLY A 71 -5.41 11.95 8.47
CA GLY A 71 -6.78 11.48 8.60
C GLY A 71 -7.39 11.02 7.28
N ASP A 72 -7.17 11.77 6.20
CA ASP A 72 -7.73 11.43 4.89
C ASP A 72 -7.02 10.22 4.28
N VAL A 73 -5.70 10.12 4.43
CA VAL A 73 -4.93 8.95 4.01
C VAL A 73 -5.36 7.71 4.81
N ALA A 74 -5.47 7.81 6.15
CA ALA A 74 -5.95 6.71 6.98
C ALA A 74 -7.34 6.22 6.57
N ARG A 75 -8.27 7.14 6.27
CA ARG A 75 -9.62 6.81 5.79
C ARG A 75 -9.59 6.17 4.40
N ARG A 76 -8.80 6.72 3.47
CA ARG A 76 -8.67 6.25 2.08
C ARG A 76 -8.11 4.85 2.00
N PHE A 77 -7.03 4.58 2.74
CA PHE A 77 -6.33 3.30 2.74
C PHE A 77 -6.86 2.30 3.79
N ARG A 78 -7.86 2.70 4.60
CA ARG A 78 -8.39 1.92 5.74
C ARG A 78 -7.30 1.46 6.73
N ILE A 79 -6.28 2.29 6.90
CA ILE A 79 -5.18 2.05 7.85
C ILE A 79 -5.49 2.84 9.13
N ASN A 80 -5.27 2.24 10.31
CA ASN A 80 -5.41 2.96 11.57
C ASN A 80 -4.45 4.17 11.59
N ARG A 81 -4.93 5.35 12.00
CA ARG A 81 -4.13 6.58 12.10
C ARG A 81 -2.83 6.37 12.88
N GLY A 82 -2.88 5.69 14.02
CA GLY A 82 -1.69 5.40 14.83
C GLY A 82 -0.69 4.48 14.10
N ALA A 83 -1.18 3.47 13.38
CA ALA A 83 -0.32 2.62 12.56
C ALA A 83 0.30 3.39 11.39
N LEU A 84 -0.45 4.29 10.76
CA LEU A 84 0.03 5.15 9.68
C LEU A 84 1.07 6.17 10.18
N GLN A 85 0.87 6.73 11.37
CA GLN A 85 1.83 7.64 12.00
C GLN A 85 3.14 6.92 12.35
N THR A 86 3.04 5.73 12.95
CA THR A 86 4.23 4.89 13.23
C THR A 86 4.96 4.52 11.95
N LEU A 87 4.23 4.16 10.89
CA LEU A 87 4.81 3.87 9.57
C LEU A 87 5.58 5.08 9.03
N GLN A 88 4.97 6.27 9.06
CA GLN A 88 5.62 7.50 8.61
C GLN A 88 6.90 7.79 9.41
N GLN A 89 6.84 7.73 10.75
CA GLN A 89 8.00 7.98 11.60
C GLN A 89 9.13 6.98 11.37
N GLN A 90 8.80 5.69 11.23
CA GLN A 90 9.78 4.66 10.93
C GLN A 90 10.40 4.89 9.56
N SER A 91 9.60 5.13 8.53
CA SER A 91 10.09 5.42 7.18
C SER A 91 10.99 6.66 7.12
N ALA A 92 10.66 7.73 7.85
CA ALA A 92 11.52 8.91 7.96
C ALA A 92 12.87 8.57 8.61
N THR A 93 12.88 7.80 9.70
CA THR A 93 14.12 7.33 10.34
C THR A 93 14.96 6.46 9.41
N TYR A 94 14.33 5.54 8.65
CA TYR A 94 15.02 4.70 7.68
C TYR A 94 15.62 5.52 6.53
N ALA A 95 14.87 6.47 5.98
CA ALA A 95 15.35 7.35 4.92
C ALA A 95 16.51 8.24 5.41
N CYS A 96 16.40 8.77 6.63
CA CYS A 96 17.45 9.57 7.26
C CYS A 96 18.76 8.78 7.37
N LYS A 97 18.72 7.51 7.80
CA LYS A 97 19.91 6.64 7.86
C LYS A 97 20.58 6.43 6.49
N PHE A 98 19.80 6.49 5.41
CA PHE A 98 20.31 6.30 4.06
C PHE A 98 20.89 7.58 3.44
N PHE A 99 20.48 8.75 3.94
CA PHE A 99 20.90 10.06 3.45
C PHE A 99 22.12 10.63 4.20
N VAL A 100 22.57 9.97 5.27
CA VAL A 100 23.82 10.26 5.97
C VAL A 100 24.93 9.39 5.35
N ILE A 101 25.36 9.76 4.13
CA ILE A 101 26.61 9.36 3.46
C ILE A 101 27.04 10.57 2.61
#